data_AF-A0A178MX45-F1
#
_entry.id   AF-A0A178MX45-F1
#
_cell.length_a   1.000
_cell.length_b   1.000
_cell.length_c   1.000
_cell.angle_alpha   90.00
_cell.angle_beta   90.00
_cell.angle_gamma   90.00
#
_symmetry.space_group_name_H-M   'P 1'
#
loop_
_entity.id
_entity.type
_entity.pdbx_description
1 polymer ?
#
loop_
_entity_poly.entity_id
_entity_poly.type
_entity_poly.pdbx_seq_one_letter_code
_entity_poly.pdbx_strand_id
1 'polypeptide(L)'
;MGEIDIASLAQIAKNGDFLLNKLAEARRSVIVLRDRLQSAGELTPSAIASLDQADEAYRTSIEMVRNIRSLQADTVAKLSVLLGNRE
;
A
#
# COMPACT_ATOMS: atom_id res chain seq x y z
N MET A 1 26.30 14.67 13.03
CA MET A 1 25.92 13.76 11.92
C MET A 1 24.83 12.88 12.46
N GLY A 2 23.60 13.00 11.96
CA GLY A 2 22.50 12.15 12.41
C GLY A 2 22.72 10.74 11.85
N GLU A 3 23.02 9.78 12.73
CA GLU A 3 22.93 8.37 12.37
C GLU A 3 21.53 8.12 11.81
N ILE A 4 21.46 7.65 10.57
CA ILE A 4 20.23 7.06 10.07
C ILE A 4 20.04 5.78 10.89
N ASP A 5 19.23 5.88 11.92
CA ASP A 5 18.95 4.76 12.82
C ASP A 5 18.30 3.63 12.00
N ILE A 6 19.06 2.55 11.82
CA ILE A 6 18.64 1.37 11.06
C ILE A 6 17.36 0.78 11.66
N ALA A 7 17.12 0.94 12.97
CA ALA A 7 15.88 0.51 13.62
C ALA A 7 14.67 1.32 13.12
N SER A 8 14.84 2.61 12.84
CA SER A 8 13.80 3.47 12.27
C SER A 8 13.44 3.07 10.83
N LEU A 9 14.40 2.62 10.02
CA LEU A 9 14.14 2.11 8.67
C LEU A 9 13.42 0.75 8.68
N ALA A 10 13.80 -0.15 9.59
CA ALA A 10 13.12 -1.43 9.79
C ALA A 10 11.66 -1.24 10.25
N GLN A 11 11.40 -0.23 11.10
CA GLN A 11 10.05 0.11 11.53
C GLN A 11 9.21 0.68 10.38
N ILE A 12 9.79 1.52 9.52
CA ILE A 12 9.10 2.04 8.33
C ILE A 12 8.74 0.92 7.35
N ALA A 13 9.66 -0.04 7.12
CA ALA A 13 9.39 -1.21 6.28
C ALA A 13 8.25 -2.08 6.84
N LYS A 14 8.26 -2.35 8.16
CA LYS A 14 7.18 -3.07 8.85
C LYS A 14 5.84 -2.34 8.74
N ASN A 15 5.83 -1.02 8.88
CA ASN A 15 4.62 -0.21 8.73
C ASN A 15 4.09 -0.27 7.29
N GLY A 16 4.97 -0.27 6.28
CA GLY A 16 4.60 -0.43 4.87
C GLY A 16 3.93 -1.78 4.58
N ASP A 17 4.51 -2.89 5.08
CA ASP A 17 3.92 -4.22 4.93
C ASP A 17 2.57 -4.35 5.65
N PHE A 18 2.45 -3.77 6.85
CA PHE A 18 1.18 -3.70 7.57
C PHE A 18 0.11 -2.95 6.77
N LEU A 19 0.43 -1.78 6.22
CA LEU A 19 -0.49 -0.98 5.41
C LEU A 19 -0.89 -1.71 4.12
N LEU A 20 0.06 -2.35 3.43
CA LEU A 20 -0.23 -3.15 2.23
C LEU A 20 -1.20 -4.30 2.55
N ASN A 21 -0.98 -5.00 3.65
CA ASN A 21 -1.86 -6.08 4.08
C ASN A 21 -3.28 -5.56 4.39
N LYS A 22 -3.40 -4.43 5.08
CA LYS A 22 -4.70 -3.83 5.40
C LYS A 22 -5.44 -3.32 4.16
N LEU A 23 -4.73 -2.70 3.21
CA LEU A 23 -5.32 -2.28 1.95
C LEU A 23 -5.75 -3.48 1.09
N ALA A 24 -4.96 -4.55 1.04
CA ALA A 24 -5.31 -5.77 0.33
C ALA A 24 -6.55 -6.46 0.95
N GLU A 25 -6.63 -6.51 2.29
CA GLU A 25 -7.79 -7.03 3.03
C GLU A 25 -9.06 -6.21 2.76
N ALA A 26 -8.95 -4.88 2.79
CA ALA A 26 -10.06 -3.98 2.50
C ALA A 26 -10.56 -4.14 1.05
N ARG A 27 -9.63 -4.19 0.08
CA ARG A 27 -9.96 -4.45 -1.34
C ARG A 27 -10.68 -5.78 -1.52
N ARG A 28 -10.18 -6.84 -0.88
CA ARG A 28 -10.80 -8.17 -0.92
C ARG A 28 -12.22 -8.14 -0.36
N SER A 29 -12.43 -7.38 0.72
CA SER A 29 -13.76 -7.20 1.31
C SER A 29 -14.74 -6.52 0.35
N VAL A 30 -14.29 -5.52 -0.43
CA VAL A 30 -15.12 -4.89 -1.47
C VAL A 30 -15.52 -5.88 -2.56
N ILE A 31 -14.56 -6.70 -3.05
CA ILE A 31 -14.83 -7.72 -4.07
C ILE A 31 -15.86 -8.73 -3.55
N VAL A 32 -15.67 -9.25 -2.33
CA VAL A 32 -16.61 -10.20 -1.72
C VAL A 32 -17.99 -9.58 -1.50
N LEU A 33 -18.05 -8.31 -1.09
CA LEU A 33 -19.33 -7.60 -0.91
C LEU A 33 -20.06 -7.47 -2.26
N ARG A 34 -19.35 -7.08 -3.32
CA ARG A 34 -19.89 -7.01 -4.68
C ARG A 34 -20.47 -8.35 -5.13
N ASP A 35 -19.71 -9.44 -4.99
CA ASP A 35 -20.16 -10.78 -5.40
C ASP A 35 -21.41 -11.23 -4.65
N ARG A 36 -21.50 -10.90 -3.34
CA ARG A 36 -22.68 -11.20 -2.51
C ARG A 36 -23.90 -10.41 -2.96
N LEU A 37 -23.76 -9.10 -3.15
CA LEU A 37 -24.85 -8.24 -3.61
C LEU A 37 -25.31 -8.62 -5.02
N GLN A 38 -24.38 -9.02 -5.89
CA GLN A 38 -24.70 -9.52 -7.23
C GLN A 38 -25.52 -10.82 -7.16
N SER A 39 -25.11 -11.75 -6.32
CA SER A 39 -25.78 -13.03 -6.13
C SER A 39 -27.18 -12.87 -5.51
N ALA A 40 -27.37 -11.84 -4.67
CA ALA A 40 -28.66 -11.50 -4.07
C ALA A 40 -29.60 -10.73 -5.03
N GLY A 41 -29.11 -10.26 -6.18
CA GLY A 41 -29.88 -9.39 -7.08
C GLY A 41 -30.10 -7.97 -6.54
N GLU A 42 -29.30 -7.55 -5.55
CA GLU A 42 -29.46 -6.28 -4.81
C GLU A 42 -28.56 -5.15 -5.37
N LEU A 43 -27.86 -5.39 -6.48
CA LEU A 43 -27.00 -4.38 -7.10
C LEU A 43 -27.80 -3.40 -7.97
N THR A 44 -28.05 -2.21 -7.42
CA THR A 44 -28.45 -1.06 -8.23
C THR A 44 -27.26 -0.56 -9.06
N PRO A 45 -27.49 0.13 -10.19
CA PRO A 45 -26.41 0.74 -10.98
C PRO A 45 -25.53 1.70 -10.17
N SER A 46 -26.10 2.44 -9.22
CA SER A 46 -25.34 3.33 -8.34
C SER A 46 -24.45 2.56 -7.37
N ALA A 47 -24.94 1.45 -6.81
CA ALA A 47 -24.15 0.59 -5.93
C ALA A 47 -22.96 -0.04 -6.69
N ILE A 48 -23.16 -0.47 -7.94
CA ILE A 48 -22.09 -0.96 -8.81
C ILE A 48 -21.01 0.11 -8.99
N ALA A 49 -21.41 1.33 -9.37
CA ALA A 49 -20.47 2.44 -9.57
C ALA A 49 -19.69 2.78 -8.29
N SER A 50 -20.33 2.77 -7.12
CA SER A 50 -19.66 3.00 -5.85
C SER A 50 -18.66 1.88 -5.49
N LEU A 51 -19.00 0.62 -5.76
CA LEU A 51 -18.10 -0.51 -5.52
C LEU A 51 -16.90 -0.50 -6.47
N ASP A 52 -17.11 -0.17 -7.74
CA ASP A 52 -16.02 -0.02 -8.72
C ASP A 52 -15.08 1.13 -8.32
N GLN A 53 -15.63 2.27 -7.88
CA GLN A 53 -14.83 3.38 -7.37
C GLN A 53 -14.02 2.98 -6.13
N ALA A 54 -14.61 2.20 -5.22
CA ALA A 54 -13.92 1.71 -4.04
C ALA A 54 -12.78 0.73 -4.40
N ASP A 55 -13.02 -0.21 -5.32
CA ASP A 55 -11.96 -1.13 -5.78
C ASP A 55 -10.78 -0.38 -6.40
N GLU A 56 -11.08 0.60 -7.25
CA GLU A 56 -10.07 1.42 -7.93
C GLU A 56 -9.28 2.30 -6.94
N ALA A 57 -9.95 2.86 -5.93
CA ALA A 57 -9.29 3.63 -4.87
C ALA A 57 -8.33 2.75 -4.05
N TYR A 58 -8.72 1.53 -3.71
CA TYR A 58 -7.84 0.59 -3.00
C TYR A 58 -6.69 0.11 -3.89
N ARG A 59 -6.93 -0.16 -5.18
CA ARG A 59 -5.88 -0.51 -6.15
C ARG A 59 -4.83 0.60 -6.22
N THR A 60 -5.26 1.84 -6.41
CA THR A 60 -4.39 3.02 -6.46
C THR A 60 -3.59 3.19 -5.16
N SER A 61 -4.25 3.03 -4.01
CA SER A 61 -3.58 3.15 -2.70
C SER A 61 -2.49 2.08 -2.51
N ILE A 62 -2.74 0.84 -2.94
CA ILE A 62 -1.73 -0.24 -2.90
C ILE A 62 -0.52 0.12 -3.76
N GLU A 63 -0.75 0.63 -4.97
CA GLU A 63 0.31 1.06 -5.88
C GLU A 63 1.13 2.22 -5.29
N MET A 64 0.48 3.20 -4.67
CA MET A 64 1.17 4.30 -3.98
C MET A 64 2.09 3.80 -2.88
N VAL A 65 1.62 2.89 -2.02
CA VAL A 65 2.46 2.33 -0.93
C VAL A 65 3.65 1.55 -1.50
N ARG A 66 3.45 0.78 -2.57
CA ARG A 66 4.55 0.08 -3.27
C ARG A 66 5.59 1.06 -3.83
N ASN A 67 5.15 2.14 -4.45
CA ASN A 67 6.03 3.16 -5.01
C ASN A 67 6.83 3.88 -3.92
N ILE A 68 6.17 4.27 -2.81
CA ILE A 68 6.83 4.89 -1.65
C ILE A 68 7.90 3.95 -1.10
N ARG A 69 7.59 2.65 -0.95
CA ARG A 69 8.55 1.65 -0.48
C ARG A 69 9.76 1.51 -1.42
N SER A 70 9.54 1.52 -2.73
CA SER A 70 10.62 1.50 -3.72
C SER A 70 11.52 2.74 -3.58
N LEU A 71 10.93 3.93 -3.48
CA LEU A 71 11.67 5.18 -3.30
C LEU A 71 12.47 5.19 -1.99
N GLN A 72 11.90 4.65 -0.91
CA GLN A 72 12.60 4.51 0.37
C GLN A 72 13.82 3.59 0.25
N ALA A 73 13.66 2.41 -0.38
CA ALA A 73 14.76 1.48 -0.60
C ALA A 73 15.89 2.10 -1.44
N ASP A 74 15.54 2.77 -2.54
CA ASP A 74 16.51 3.47 -3.40
C ASP A 74 17.24 4.59 -2.66
N THR A 75 16.51 5.34 -1.81
CA THR A 75 17.08 6.44 -1.02
C THR A 75 18.07 5.90 0.01
N VAL A 76 17.71 4.84 0.74
CA VAL A 76 18.60 4.18 1.70
C VAL A 76 19.86 3.66 0.99
N ALA A 77 19.72 2.98 -0.14
CA ALA A 77 20.87 2.46 -0.90
C ALA A 77 21.83 3.58 -1.33
N LYS A 78 21.30 4.69 -1.85
CA LYS A 78 22.10 5.87 -2.24
C LYS A 78 22.82 6.51 -1.04
N LEU A 79 22.14 6.62 0.11
CA LEU A 79 22.74 7.16 1.33
C LEU A 79 23.86 6.25 1.87
N SER A 80 23.67 4.93 1.84
CA SER A 80 24.72 3.97 2.24
C SER A 80 25.97 4.11 1.36
N VAL A 81 25.82 4.29 0.05
CA VAL A 81 26.96 4.53 -0.86
C VAL A 81 27.66 5.85 -0.54
N LEU A 82 26.91 6.93 -0.32
CA LEU A 82 27.49 8.24 0.00
C LEU A 82 28.23 8.26 1.34
N LEU A 83 27.74 7.53 2.34
CA LEU A 83 28.36 7.44 3.66
C LEU A 83 29.56 6.48 3.65
N GLY A 84 29.48 5.35 2.95
CA GLY A 84 30.61 4.41 2.80
C GLY A 84 31.78 4.96 1.98
N ASN A 85 31.56 5.99 1.15
CA ASN A 85 32.61 6.69 0.41
C ASN A 85 33.27 7.83 1.21
N ARG A 86 32.88 8.05 2.48
CA ARG A 86 33.44 9.09 3.36
C ARG A 86 34.37 8.54 4.45
N GLU A 87 34.58 7.24 4.49
CA GLU A 87 35.63 6.55 5.25
C GLU A 87 36.84 6.26 4.37
#